data_AF-A0A5J0UAY8-F1
#
_entry.id   AF-A0A5J0UAY8-F1
#
_cell.length_a   1.000
_cell.length_b   1.000
_cell.length_c   1.000
_cell.angle_alpha   90.00
_cell.angle_beta   90.00
_cell.angle_gamma   90.00
#
_symmetry.space_group_name_H-M   'P 1'
#
loop_
_entity.id
_entity.type
_entity.pdbx_description
1 polymer ?
#
loop_
_entity_poly.entity_id
_entity_poly.type
_entity_poly.pdbx_seq_one_letter_code
_entity_poly.pdbx_strand_id
1 'polypeptide(L)'
;MPLVIVAIGVILLLLLMIRFKMNGFIALVLVALAVGLMQGMPLDKVIGSIKAGVGGTLGSLALIMGFGAMLGKMLADCGGAQRIATTLIAKFGKKHIQWAVVLTGFTVGFALFYEVGFVLMLPLVFTIAAAANIPLLYVGVPMAAALSVTHGFLPPHPGPTAIATIFHADMGKTLLFGTILAIPTVILAGPVYARFLKGIDKPIPEGLYSAKTFTEEEMPGFGVSVWTSLVPVILMAMRAIAEMILPKGHAFLPVAEFLGDPVMATLIAVLIAMFTFGLNRGRSMDQINDTLVSSIKIIAMMLLIIGGGGAFKQVLVDSGVDKYIASMMHETNVSPLLMAWSIAAVLRIALGSATVAAITAGGIAAPLIATTGVSPELMVIAVGSGSVIFSHVNDPGFWLFKEYFNLTIGETIKSWSMLETIISVCGLIGCLLLGMVV
;
A
#
# COMPACT_ATOMS: atom_id res chain seq x y z
N MET A 1 19.91 23.34 -16.14
CA MET A 1 20.16 22.46 -14.98
C MET A 1 18.87 21.72 -14.59
N PRO A 2 18.44 20.72 -15.38
CA PRO A 2 17.14 20.08 -15.18
C PRO A 2 16.92 19.51 -13.77
N LEU A 3 17.97 18.95 -13.14
CA LEU A 3 17.87 18.42 -11.76
C LEU A 3 17.75 19.48 -10.68
N VAL A 4 18.36 20.66 -10.88
CA VAL A 4 18.17 21.77 -9.94
C VAL A 4 16.72 22.20 -9.96
N ILE A 5 16.10 22.24 -11.14
CA ILE A 5 14.67 22.57 -11.29
C ILE A 5 13.79 21.48 -10.64
N VAL A 6 14.13 20.20 -10.80
CA VAL A 6 13.42 19.10 -10.12
C VAL A 6 13.57 19.21 -8.60
N ALA A 7 14.78 19.46 -8.11
CA ALA A 7 15.04 19.65 -6.67
C ALA A 7 14.27 20.85 -6.12
N ILE A 8 14.22 21.97 -6.85
CA ILE A 8 13.37 23.13 -6.54
C ILE A 8 11.91 22.73 -6.54
N GLY A 9 11.46 21.92 -7.51
CA GLY A 9 10.11 21.39 -7.58
C GLY A 9 9.75 20.56 -6.34
N VAL A 10 10.64 19.67 -5.90
CA VAL A 10 10.48 18.90 -4.66
C VAL A 10 10.44 19.82 -3.44
N ILE A 11 11.36 20.78 -3.33
CA ILE A 11 11.35 21.76 -2.23
C ILE A 11 10.05 22.56 -2.22
N LEU A 12 9.58 23.01 -3.38
CA LEU A 12 8.32 23.74 -3.53
C LEU A 12 7.14 22.85 -3.12
N LEU A 13 7.12 21.58 -3.52
CA LEU A 13 6.12 20.60 -3.12
C LEU A 13 6.08 20.44 -1.59
N LEU A 14 7.24 20.24 -0.97
CA LEU A 14 7.37 20.14 0.49
C LEU A 14 6.92 21.43 1.17
N LEU A 15 7.29 22.59 0.64
CA LEU A 15 6.94 23.90 1.21
C LEU A 15 5.42 24.13 1.14
N LEU A 16 4.80 23.84 0.00
CA LEU A 16 3.36 23.94 -0.19
C LEU A 16 2.56 23.03 0.76
N MET A 17 3.00 21.79 0.94
CA MET A 17 2.30 20.85 1.84
C MET A 17 2.60 21.10 3.32
N ILE A 18 3.83 21.39 3.71
CA ILE A 18 4.22 21.50 5.12
C ILE A 18 3.92 22.91 5.66
N ARG A 19 4.41 23.95 4.97
CA ARG A 19 4.33 25.34 5.48
C ARG A 19 2.99 25.98 5.17
N PHE A 20 2.45 25.74 3.98
CA PHE A 20 1.15 26.28 3.56
C PHE A 20 -0.02 25.33 3.80
N LYS A 21 0.24 24.09 4.26
CA LYS A 21 -0.79 23.08 4.56
C LYS A 21 -1.76 22.84 3.40
N MET A 22 -1.25 22.97 2.18
CA MET A 22 -2.07 22.84 0.98
C MET A 22 -2.36 21.37 0.69
N ASN A 23 -3.54 21.11 0.12
CA ASN A 23 -3.93 19.76 -0.29
C ASN A 23 -2.90 19.16 -1.27
N GLY A 24 -2.52 17.89 -1.07
CA GLY A 24 -1.47 17.23 -1.84
C GLY A 24 -1.75 17.16 -3.34
N PHE A 25 -3.00 16.99 -3.76
CA PHE A 25 -3.35 17.00 -5.19
C PHE A 25 -3.11 18.38 -5.80
N ILE A 26 -3.57 19.44 -5.13
CA ILE A 26 -3.36 20.83 -5.58
C ILE A 26 -1.85 21.14 -5.63
N ALA A 27 -1.10 20.71 -4.61
CA ALA A 27 0.34 20.91 -4.55
C ALA A 27 1.05 20.22 -5.71
N LEU A 28 0.72 18.96 -6.02
CA LEU A 28 1.30 18.23 -7.14
C LEU A 28 1.02 18.90 -8.49
N VAL A 29 -0.22 19.35 -8.73
CA VAL A 29 -0.58 20.03 -9.98
C VAL A 29 0.14 21.38 -10.12
N LEU A 30 0.20 22.18 -9.05
CA LEU A 30 0.91 23.46 -9.07
C LEU A 30 2.42 23.29 -9.26
N VAL A 31 3.01 22.28 -8.63
CA VAL A 31 4.43 21.97 -8.80
C VAL A 31 4.70 21.44 -10.21
N ALA A 32 3.83 20.60 -10.78
CA ALA A 32 3.93 20.19 -12.17
C ALA A 32 3.88 21.39 -13.12
N LEU A 33 2.96 22.32 -12.91
CA LEU A 33 2.89 23.56 -13.68
C LEU A 33 4.19 24.38 -13.56
N ALA A 34 4.65 24.61 -12.33
CA ALA A 34 5.85 25.40 -12.07
C ALA A 34 7.11 24.77 -12.67
N VAL A 35 7.29 23.45 -12.50
CA VAL A 35 8.43 22.72 -13.06
C VAL A 35 8.40 22.73 -14.60
N GLY A 36 7.24 22.47 -15.22
CA GLY A 36 7.13 22.52 -16.68
C GLY A 36 7.51 23.88 -17.25
N LEU A 37 7.03 24.96 -16.63
CA LEU A 37 7.39 26.33 -17.03
C LEU A 37 8.88 26.64 -16.81
N MET A 38 9.45 26.24 -15.67
CA MET A 38 10.87 26.42 -15.39
C MET A 38 11.79 25.64 -16.33
N GLN A 39 11.32 24.50 -16.88
CA GLN A 39 12.03 23.75 -17.92
C GLN A 39 11.86 24.33 -19.33
N GLY A 40 11.11 25.43 -19.48
CA GLY A 40 10.92 26.12 -20.76
C GLY A 40 9.83 25.52 -21.65
N MET A 41 8.93 24.70 -21.09
CA MET A 41 7.78 24.20 -21.86
C MET A 41 6.79 25.33 -22.15
N PRO A 42 6.21 25.39 -23.36
CA PRO A 42 5.06 26.25 -23.65
C PRO A 42 3.88 25.96 -22.72
N LEU A 43 3.18 27.00 -22.24
CA LEU A 43 2.11 26.89 -21.24
C LEU A 43 0.99 25.93 -21.67
N ASP A 44 0.61 25.97 -22.95
CA ASP A 44 -0.39 25.07 -23.55
C ASP A 44 0.04 23.60 -23.51
N LYS A 45 1.33 23.33 -23.77
CA LYS A 45 1.90 21.99 -23.67
C LYS A 45 1.95 21.50 -22.23
N VAL A 46 2.28 22.36 -21.26
CA VAL A 46 2.29 21.97 -19.84
C VAL A 46 0.90 21.51 -19.38
N ILE A 47 -0.15 22.25 -19.75
CA ILE A 47 -1.53 21.85 -19.43
C ILE A 47 -1.89 20.53 -20.13
N GLY A 48 -1.46 20.35 -21.39
CA GLY A 48 -1.60 19.10 -22.13
C GLY A 48 -0.96 17.91 -21.41
N SER A 49 0.30 18.05 -20.99
CA SER A 49 1.05 17.06 -20.23
C SER A 49 0.39 16.72 -18.89
N ILE A 50 -0.10 17.73 -18.16
CA ILE A 50 -0.85 17.52 -16.91
C ILE A 50 -2.10 16.67 -17.17
N LYS A 51 -2.92 17.03 -18.17
CA LYS A 51 -4.15 16.28 -18.50
C LYS A 51 -3.84 14.85 -18.93
N ALA A 52 -2.83 14.66 -19.78
CA ALA A 52 -2.39 13.34 -20.24
C ALA A 52 -1.88 12.50 -19.07
N GLY A 53 -1.08 13.07 -18.17
CA GLY A 53 -0.57 12.39 -16.99
C GLY A 53 -1.66 11.97 -16.00
N VAL A 54 -2.63 12.85 -15.73
CA VAL A 54 -3.81 12.51 -14.91
C VAL A 54 -4.60 11.36 -15.56
N GLY A 55 -4.97 11.50 -16.82
CA GLY A 55 -5.82 10.54 -17.53
C GLY A 55 -5.16 9.17 -17.70
N GLY A 56 -3.90 9.14 -18.12
CA GLY A 56 -3.13 7.92 -18.31
C GLY A 56 -2.92 7.15 -17.00
N THR A 57 -2.78 7.86 -15.88
CA THR A 57 -2.62 7.23 -14.57
C THR A 57 -3.96 6.76 -13.99
N LEU A 58 -5.02 7.57 -14.09
CA LEU A 58 -6.33 7.22 -13.53
C LEU A 58 -7.09 6.14 -14.31
N GLY A 59 -6.82 5.97 -15.61
CA GLY A 59 -7.61 5.10 -16.49
C GLY A 59 -7.84 3.68 -15.94
N SER A 60 -6.78 2.96 -15.58
CA SER A 60 -6.89 1.62 -14.97
C SER A 60 -7.01 1.68 -13.45
N LEU A 61 -6.32 2.62 -12.80
CA LEU A 61 -6.25 2.69 -11.33
C LEU A 61 -7.58 3.01 -10.67
N ALA A 62 -8.42 3.85 -11.30
CA ALA A 62 -9.73 4.18 -10.76
C ALA A 62 -10.61 2.93 -10.61
N LEU A 63 -10.52 1.99 -11.56
CA LEU A 63 -11.26 0.73 -11.51
C LEU A 63 -10.69 -0.20 -10.44
N ILE A 64 -9.38 -0.44 -10.44
CA ILE A 64 -8.73 -1.35 -9.49
C ILE A 64 -8.98 -0.90 -8.05
N MET A 65 -8.75 0.39 -7.76
CA MET A 65 -8.95 0.93 -6.42
C MET A 65 -10.42 1.04 -6.04
N GLY A 66 -11.30 1.38 -6.99
CA GLY A 66 -12.74 1.43 -6.77
C GLY A 66 -13.29 0.07 -6.35
N PHE A 67 -12.99 -0.98 -7.11
CA PHE A 67 -13.40 -2.34 -6.78
C PHE A 67 -12.70 -2.87 -5.52
N GLY A 68 -11.40 -2.59 -5.33
CA GLY A 68 -10.68 -2.93 -4.10
C GLY A 68 -11.30 -2.32 -2.85
N ALA A 69 -11.66 -1.03 -2.90
CA ALA A 69 -12.33 -0.34 -1.80
C ALA A 69 -13.72 -0.93 -1.51
N MET A 70 -14.48 -1.25 -2.55
CA MET A 70 -15.78 -1.91 -2.43
C MET A 70 -15.65 -3.28 -1.75
N LEU A 71 -14.74 -4.14 -2.23
CA LEU A 71 -14.48 -5.45 -1.65
C LEU A 71 -14.08 -5.33 -0.18
N GLY A 72 -13.16 -4.42 0.12
CA GLY A 72 -12.70 -4.19 1.48
C GLY A 72 -13.82 -3.70 2.39
N LYS A 73 -14.58 -2.71 1.94
CA LYS A 73 -15.71 -2.17 2.71
C LYS A 73 -16.78 -3.24 2.96
N MET A 74 -17.07 -4.10 2.00
CA MET A 74 -17.95 -5.26 2.19
C MET A 74 -17.41 -6.25 3.23
N LEU A 75 -16.12 -6.59 3.18
CA LEU A 75 -15.49 -7.48 4.16
C LEU A 75 -15.56 -6.91 5.59
N ALA A 76 -15.37 -5.59 5.74
CA ALA A 76 -15.43 -4.90 7.01
C ALA A 76 -16.87 -4.78 7.55
N ASP A 77 -17.81 -4.29 6.74
CA ASP A 77 -19.17 -4.00 7.18
C ASP A 77 -20.04 -5.25 7.40
N CYS A 78 -19.62 -6.40 6.88
CA CYS A 78 -20.27 -7.69 7.11
C CYS A 78 -19.60 -8.53 8.20
N GLY A 79 -18.56 -8.02 8.87
CA GLY A 79 -17.85 -8.76 9.92
C GLY A 79 -17.00 -9.94 9.42
N GLY A 80 -16.74 -10.02 8.11
CA GLY A 80 -15.88 -11.08 7.54
C GLY A 80 -14.44 -10.96 8.02
N ALA A 81 -13.91 -9.74 8.14
CA ALA A 81 -12.58 -9.54 8.71
C ALA A 81 -12.53 -9.96 10.20
N GLN A 82 -13.58 -9.67 10.99
CA GLN A 82 -13.69 -10.14 12.38
C GLN A 82 -13.72 -11.68 12.44
N ARG A 83 -14.49 -12.34 11.56
CA ARG A 83 -14.55 -13.81 11.49
C ARG A 83 -13.19 -14.44 11.21
N ILE A 84 -12.44 -13.91 10.25
CA ILE A 84 -11.09 -14.41 9.91
C ILE A 84 -10.22 -14.39 11.16
N ALA A 85 -10.26 -13.25 11.83
CA ALA A 85 -9.47 -12.97 13.01
C ALA A 85 -9.80 -13.92 14.17
N THR A 86 -11.06 -13.97 14.60
CA THR A 86 -11.50 -14.80 15.74
C THR A 86 -11.27 -16.30 15.50
N THR A 87 -11.51 -16.78 14.27
CA THR A 87 -11.32 -18.19 13.91
C THR A 87 -9.85 -18.61 13.94
N LEU A 88 -8.95 -17.80 13.36
CA LEU A 88 -7.51 -18.12 13.35
C LEU A 88 -6.95 -18.15 14.78
N ILE A 89 -7.38 -17.23 15.64
CA ILE A 89 -6.94 -17.20 17.04
C ILE A 89 -7.42 -18.43 17.79
N ALA A 90 -8.69 -18.82 17.62
CA ALA A 90 -9.25 -20.02 18.25
C ALA A 90 -8.48 -21.28 17.81
N LYS A 91 -8.09 -21.37 16.53
CA LYS A 91 -7.40 -22.53 15.96
C LYS A 91 -5.93 -22.65 16.38
N PHE A 92 -5.18 -21.55 16.34
CA PHE A 92 -3.75 -21.55 16.67
C PHE A 92 -3.49 -21.62 18.19
N GLY A 93 -4.47 -21.20 18.99
CA GLY A 93 -4.40 -21.18 20.44
C GLY A 93 -3.43 -20.14 21.00
N LYS A 94 -3.41 -20.01 22.33
CA LYS A 94 -2.62 -18.97 23.03
C LYS A 94 -1.11 -19.04 22.75
N LYS A 95 -0.57 -20.24 22.46
CA LYS A 95 0.87 -20.46 22.24
C LYS A 95 1.39 -19.87 20.92
N HIS A 96 0.56 -19.77 19.89
CA HIS A 96 0.97 -19.30 18.54
C HIS A 96 0.23 -18.04 18.11
N ILE A 97 -0.20 -17.23 19.07
CA ILE A 97 -1.12 -16.12 18.81
C ILE A 97 -0.52 -15.04 17.89
N GLN A 98 0.79 -14.80 17.96
CA GLN A 98 1.47 -13.86 17.05
C GLN A 98 1.36 -14.31 15.59
N TRP A 99 1.45 -15.62 15.33
CA TRP A 99 1.31 -16.15 13.97
C TRP A 99 -0.12 -16.06 13.47
N ALA A 100 -1.11 -16.33 14.32
CA ALA A 100 -2.52 -16.14 13.99
C ALA A 100 -2.82 -14.68 13.60
N VAL A 101 -2.24 -13.74 14.34
CA VAL A 101 -2.41 -12.31 14.12
C VAL A 101 -1.68 -11.83 12.86
N VAL A 102 -0.46 -12.32 12.60
CA VAL A 102 0.25 -12.05 11.34
C VAL A 102 -0.54 -12.57 10.13
N LEU A 103 -1.02 -13.81 10.19
CA LEU A 103 -1.79 -14.40 9.08
C LEU A 103 -3.09 -13.64 8.84
N THR A 104 -3.79 -13.27 9.92
CA THR A 104 -4.98 -12.43 9.81
C THR A 104 -4.65 -11.07 9.23
N GLY A 105 -3.59 -10.41 9.73
CA GLY A 105 -3.13 -9.12 9.24
C GLY A 105 -2.77 -9.17 7.76
N PHE A 106 -2.17 -10.27 7.27
CA PHE A 106 -1.94 -10.47 5.84
C PHE A 106 -3.24 -10.63 5.05
N THR A 107 -4.15 -11.51 5.49
CA THR A 107 -5.42 -11.76 4.78
C THR A 107 -6.28 -10.50 4.73
N VAL A 108 -6.42 -9.82 5.86
CA VAL A 108 -7.15 -8.56 5.99
C VAL A 108 -6.43 -7.46 5.23
N GLY A 109 -5.10 -7.40 5.30
CA GLY A 109 -4.27 -6.44 4.60
C GLY A 109 -4.46 -6.50 3.09
N PHE A 110 -4.55 -7.68 2.48
CA PHE A 110 -4.82 -7.78 1.04
C PHE A 110 -6.16 -7.16 0.61
N ALA A 111 -7.17 -7.17 1.50
CA ALA A 111 -8.51 -6.71 1.18
C ALA A 111 -8.84 -5.29 1.67
N LEU A 112 -8.21 -4.84 2.76
CA LEU A 112 -8.49 -3.55 3.42
C LEU A 112 -7.30 -2.61 3.31
N PHE A 113 -7.57 -1.31 3.19
CA PHE A 113 -6.55 -0.28 3.40
C PHE A 113 -6.00 -0.34 4.82
N TYR A 114 -4.76 0.12 4.99
CA TYR A 114 -4.04 0.08 6.25
C TYR A 114 -4.87 0.63 7.41
N GLU A 115 -5.40 1.85 7.28
CA GLU A 115 -6.11 2.54 8.37
C GLU A 115 -7.39 1.79 8.76
N VAL A 116 -8.13 1.31 7.77
CA VAL A 116 -9.39 0.56 7.99
C VAL A 116 -9.09 -0.80 8.61
N GLY A 117 -8.11 -1.53 8.08
CA GLY A 117 -7.67 -2.82 8.59
C GLY A 117 -7.12 -2.73 10.01
N PHE A 118 -6.33 -1.70 10.30
CA PHE A 118 -5.75 -1.45 11.61
C PHE A 118 -6.85 -1.22 12.67
N VAL A 119 -7.77 -0.29 12.40
CA VAL A 119 -8.88 0.01 13.31
C VAL A 119 -9.80 -1.19 13.53
N LEU A 120 -10.06 -1.98 12.48
CA LEU A 120 -10.87 -3.18 12.60
C LEU A 120 -10.20 -4.28 13.44
N MET A 121 -8.88 -4.41 13.34
CA MET A 121 -8.10 -5.43 14.04
C MET A 121 -7.81 -5.07 15.51
N LEU A 122 -7.88 -3.80 15.89
CA LEU A 122 -7.57 -3.32 17.24
C LEU A 122 -8.41 -3.94 18.36
N PRO A 123 -9.76 -3.99 18.29
CA PRO A 123 -10.57 -4.61 19.34
C PRO A 123 -10.17 -6.07 19.61
N LEU A 124 -9.77 -6.77 18.55
CA LEU A 124 -9.30 -8.14 18.63
C LEU A 124 -7.93 -8.22 19.31
N VAL A 125 -6.99 -7.35 18.93
CA VAL A 125 -5.68 -7.25 19.59
C VAL A 125 -5.86 -7.02 21.09
N PHE A 126 -6.79 -6.15 21.49
CA PHE A 126 -7.11 -5.89 22.89
C PHE A 126 -7.71 -7.11 23.59
N THR A 127 -8.70 -7.74 22.96
CA THR A 127 -9.35 -8.96 23.48
C THR A 127 -8.33 -10.08 23.70
N ILE A 128 -7.42 -10.27 22.74
CA ILE A 128 -6.33 -11.23 22.84
C ILE A 128 -5.40 -10.89 24.00
N ALA A 129 -4.92 -9.64 24.06
CA ALA A 129 -3.94 -9.21 25.04
C ALA A 129 -4.50 -9.38 26.46
N ALA A 130 -5.77 -9.01 26.68
CA ALA A 130 -6.49 -9.22 27.92
C ALA A 130 -6.65 -10.71 28.26
N ALA A 131 -7.17 -11.52 27.33
CA ALA A 131 -7.47 -12.93 27.58
C ALA A 131 -6.21 -13.81 27.75
N ALA A 132 -5.09 -13.41 27.15
CA ALA A 132 -3.81 -14.09 27.28
C ALA A 132 -2.91 -13.47 28.37
N ASN A 133 -3.31 -12.34 28.96
CA ASN A 133 -2.53 -11.56 29.92
C ASN A 133 -1.10 -11.27 29.41
N ILE A 134 -1.01 -10.75 28.19
CA ILE A 134 0.24 -10.42 27.51
C ILE A 134 0.26 -8.94 27.10
N PRO A 135 1.45 -8.29 27.01
CA PRO A 135 1.55 -6.88 26.63
C PRO A 135 0.92 -6.59 25.26
N LEU A 136 0.23 -5.46 25.15
CA LEU A 136 -0.48 -5.06 23.92
C LEU A 136 0.42 -5.05 22.68
N LEU A 137 1.62 -4.45 22.78
CA LEU A 137 2.55 -4.34 21.66
C LEU A 137 3.08 -5.69 21.20
N TYR A 138 3.06 -6.72 22.05
CA TYR A 138 3.47 -8.07 21.68
C TYR A 138 2.54 -8.68 20.61
N VAL A 139 1.31 -8.18 20.51
CA VAL A 139 0.26 -8.63 19.59
C VAL A 139 -0.01 -7.56 18.51
N GLY A 140 -0.02 -6.29 18.90
CA GLY A 140 -0.28 -5.16 18.01
C GLY A 140 0.81 -4.91 16.97
N VAL A 141 2.09 -5.09 17.34
CA VAL A 141 3.21 -4.85 16.41
C VAL A 141 3.25 -5.88 15.28
N PRO A 142 3.09 -7.21 15.53
CA PRO A 142 2.96 -8.18 14.44
C PRO A 142 1.78 -7.92 13.50
N MET A 143 0.65 -7.45 14.03
CA MET A 143 -0.51 -7.03 13.22
C MET A 143 -0.18 -5.85 12.33
N ALA A 144 0.37 -4.79 12.93
CA ALA A 144 0.74 -3.56 12.22
C ALA A 144 1.82 -3.82 11.16
N ALA A 145 2.78 -4.69 11.45
CA ALA A 145 3.81 -5.13 10.50
C ALA A 145 3.19 -5.78 9.26
N ALA A 146 2.25 -6.71 9.46
CA ALA A 146 1.59 -7.40 8.35
C ALA A 146 0.80 -6.41 7.47
N LEU A 147 0.02 -5.52 8.09
CA LEU A 147 -0.73 -4.49 7.35
C LEU A 147 0.20 -3.52 6.61
N SER A 148 1.25 -3.03 7.26
CA SER A 148 2.18 -2.06 6.66
C SER A 148 2.99 -2.66 5.50
N VAL A 149 3.48 -3.90 5.64
CA VAL A 149 4.14 -4.60 4.54
C VAL A 149 3.19 -4.81 3.36
N THR A 150 1.94 -5.23 3.60
CA THR A 150 0.97 -5.33 2.50
C THR A 150 0.75 -3.98 1.82
N HIS A 151 0.66 -2.90 2.60
CA HIS A 151 0.47 -1.54 2.10
C HIS A 151 1.63 -1.04 1.23
N GLY A 152 2.87 -1.32 1.63
CA GLY A 152 4.06 -0.84 0.93
C GLY A 152 4.55 -1.75 -0.20
N PHE A 153 4.25 -3.05 -0.17
CA PHE A 153 4.92 -4.02 -1.05
C PHE A 153 3.97 -4.59 -2.12
N LEU A 154 2.68 -4.72 -1.81
CA LEU A 154 1.80 -5.64 -2.54
C LEU A 154 0.67 -4.91 -3.26
N PRO A 155 0.56 -4.97 -4.60
CA PRO A 155 -0.71 -4.68 -5.25
C PRO A 155 -1.78 -5.71 -4.83
N PRO A 156 -3.09 -5.36 -4.82
CA PRO A 156 -3.70 -4.16 -5.37
C PRO A 156 -3.74 -2.95 -4.41
N HIS A 157 -2.86 -2.86 -3.39
CA HIS A 157 -2.82 -1.65 -2.56
C HIS A 157 -2.53 -0.41 -3.39
N PRO A 158 -3.11 0.75 -3.03
CA PRO A 158 -3.07 1.95 -3.87
C PRO A 158 -1.66 2.43 -4.20
N GLY A 159 -0.76 2.45 -3.21
CA GLY A 159 0.63 2.87 -3.40
C GLY A 159 1.35 1.98 -4.42
N PRO A 160 1.54 0.68 -4.13
CA PRO A 160 2.18 -0.27 -5.04
C PRO A 160 1.53 -0.32 -6.42
N THR A 161 0.20 -0.30 -6.49
CA THR A 161 -0.54 -0.35 -7.78
C THR A 161 -0.30 0.91 -8.60
N ALA A 162 -0.30 2.08 -7.97
CA ALA A 162 -0.01 3.34 -8.65
C ALA A 162 1.42 3.38 -9.17
N ILE A 163 2.40 2.98 -8.35
CA ILE A 163 3.80 2.93 -8.76
C ILE A 163 3.98 1.92 -9.91
N ALA A 164 3.39 0.73 -9.82
CA ALA A 164 3.44 -0.27 -10.89
C ALA A 164 2.88 0.28 -12.21
N THR A 165 1.81 1.06 -12.15
CA THR A 165 1.26 1.73 -13.34
C THR A 165 2.20 2.80 -13.88
N ILE A 166 2.78 3.63 -13.00
CA ILE A 166 3.74 4.67 -13.38
C ILE A 166 4.97 4.05 -14.06
N PHE A 167 5.43 2.89 -13.57
CA PHE A 167 6.59 2.16 -14.06
C PHE A 167 6.28 1.18 -15.19
N HIS A 168 5.01 0.98 -15.53
CA HIS A 168 4.57 -0.08 -16.45
C HIS A 168 5.08 -1.47 -16.04
N ALA A 169 5.15 -1.73 -14.73
CA ALA A 169 5.55 -3.00 -14.16
C ALA A 169 4.41 -4.03 -14.24
N ASP A 170 4.75 -5.32 -14.42
CA ASP A 170 3.73 -6.36 -14.38
C ASP A 170 3.20 -6.54 -12.96
N MET A 171 1.89 -6.40 -12.79
CA MET A 171 1.25 -6.43 -11.47
C MET A 171 1.29 -7.82 -10.82
N GLY A 172 1.22 -8.89 -11.62
CA GLY A 172 1.28 -10.26 -11.14
C GLY A 172 2.68 -10.62 -10.64
N LYS A 173 3.72 -10.26 -11.40
CA LYS A 173 5.13 -10.42 -10.98
C LYS A 173 5.46 -9.53 -9.79
N THR A 174 4.97 -8.30 -9.76
CA THR A 174 5.13 -7.40 -8.59
C THR A 174 4.48 -8.01 -7.36
N LEU A 175 3.27 -8.58 -7.47
CA LEU A 175 2.62 -9.31 -6.37
C LEU A 175 3.46 -10.51 -5.92
N LEU A 176 4.01 -11.28 -6.86
CA LEU A 176 4.83 -12.46 -6.56
C LEU A 176 6.11 -12.07 -5.81
N PHE A 177 6.93 -11.18 -6.39
CA PHE A 177 8.17 -10.72 -5.76
C PHE A 177 7.89 -10.00 -4.44
N GLY A 178 6.87 -9.16 -4.41
CA GLY A 178 6.43 -8.48 -3.21
C GLY A 178 6.07 -9.47 -2.11
N THR A 179 5.33 -10.54 -2.42
CA THR A 179 4.93 -11.56 -1.43
C THR A 179 6.14 -12.34 -0.91
N ILE A 180 7.08 -12.69 -1.79
CA ILE A 180 8.34 -13.35 -1.42
C ILE A 180 9.12 -12.48 -0.43
N LEU A 181 9.20 -11.16 -0.67
CA LEU A 181 9.89 -10.23 0.22
C LEU A 181 9.07 -9.86 1.47
N ALA A 182 7.75 -9.92 1.39
CA ALA A 182 6.85 -9.58 2.48
C ALA A 182 6.96 -10.57 3.64
N ILE A 183 7.07 -11.88 3.34
CA ILE A 183 7.17 -12.93 4.37
C ILE A 183 8.34 -12.70 5.35
N PRO A 184 9.61 -12.63 4.90
CA PRO A 184 10.73 -12.40 5.80
C PRO A 184 10.64 -11.03 6.48
N THR A 185 10.15 -10.02 5.76
CA THR A 185 9.99 -8.66 6.31
C THR A 185 9.01 -8.62 7.48
N VAL A 186 7.83 -9.23 7.35
CA VAL A 186 6.83 -9.28 8.44
C VAL A 186 7.32 -10.11 9.62
N ILE A 187 8.09 -11.18 9.37
CA ILE A 187 8.66 -11.97 10.46
C ILE A 187 9.63 -11.12 11.29
N LEU A 188 10.52 -10.38 10.63
CA LEU A 188 11.52 -9.54 11.27
C LEU A 188 10.89 -8.32 11.96
N ALA A 189 10.07 -7.56 11.25
CA ALA A 189 9.43 -6.35 11.77
C ALA A 189 8.30 -6.65 12.77
N GLY A 190 7.63 -7.79 12.63
CA GLY A 190 6.50 -8.16 13.46
C GLY A 190 6.92 -9.02 14.67
N PRO A 191 6.77 -10.36 14.64
CA PRO A 191 7.00 -11.22 15.80
C PRO A 191 8.40 -11.12 16.42
N VAL A 192 9.46 -10.95 15.61
CA VAL A 192 10.83 -10.85 16.13
C VAL A 192 11.02 -9.51 16.84
N TYR A 193 10.67 -8.40 16.20
CA TYR A 193 10.81 -7.07 16.79
C TYR A 193 9.92 -6.87 18.02
N ALA A 194 8.69 -7.39 18.00
CA ALA A 194 7.75 -7.30 19.11
C ALA A 194 8.28 -7.89 20.42
N ARG A 195 9.27 -8.81 20.37
CA ARG A 195 9.92 -9.36 21.58
C ARG A 195 10.74 -8.31 22.34
N PHE A 196 11.32 -7.34 21.64
CA PHE A 196 12.11 -6.26 22.25
C PHE A 196 11.23 -5.17 22.87
N LEU A 197 9.93 -5.15 22.53
CA LEU A 197 8.97 -4.16 23.01
C LEU A 197 8.16 -4.63 24.24
N LYS A 198 8.45 -5.84 24.77
CA LYS A 198 7.76 -6.39 25.95
C LYS A 198 7.88 -5.53 27.20
N GLY A 199 8.92 -4.70 27.30
CA GLY A 199 9.11 -3.79 28.43
C GLY A 199 8.17 -2.58 28.42
N ILE A 200 7.43 -2.35 27.33
CA ILE A 200 6.43 -1.28 27.22
C ILE A 200 5.06 -1.95 27.45
N ASP A 201 4.66 -2.02 28.71
CA ASP A 201 3.37 -2.57 29.12
C ASP A 201 2.43 -1.43 29.49
N LYS A 202 1.45 -1.17 28.62
CA LYS A 202 0.43 -0.14 28.83
C LYS A 202 -0.91 -0.81 29.08
N PRO A 203 -1.74 -0.26 29.98
CA PRO A 203 -3.10 -0.72 30.15
C PRO A 203 -3.88 -0.50 28.83
N ILE A 204 -4.85 -1.37 28.59
CA ILE A 204 -5.76 -1.23 27.47
C ILE A 204 -6.55 0.08 27.65
N PRO A 205 -6.48 1.04 26.71
CA PRO A 205 -7.20 2.29 26.85
C PRO A 205 -8.72 2.06 26.93
N GLU A 206 -9.34 2.61 27.97
CA GLU A 206 -10.79 2.56 28.19
C GLU A 206 -11.51 3.42 27.14
N GLY A 207 -12.62 2.92 26.58
CA GLY A 207 -13.47 3.68 25.64
C GLY A 207 -13.06 3.62 24.15
N LEU A 208 -11.90 3.07 23.79
CA LEU A 208 -11.49 2.87 22.38
C LEU A 208 -12.03 1.56 21.75
N TYR A 209 -12.93 0.86 22.45
CA TYR A 209 -13.61 -0.37 22.00
C TYR A 209 -14.71 -0.13 20.95
N SER A 210 -14.72 1.01 20.25
CA SER A 210 -15.84 1.41 19.38
C SER A 210 -15.72 0.92 17.93
N ALA A 211 -15.18 -0.28 17.69
CA ALA A 211 -15.49 -0.96 16.44
C ALA A 211 -16.80 -1.72 16.62
N LYS A 212 -17.67 -1.72 15.61
CA LYS A 212 -18.85 -2.57 15.60
C LYS A 212 -18.39 -4.03 15.73
N THR A 213 -18.60 -4.64 16.89
CA THR A 213 -18.39 -6.07 17.09
C THR A 213 -19.60 -6.81 16.55
N PHE A 214 -19.38 -7.63 15.53
CA PHE A 214 -20.43 -8.45 14.93
C PHE A 214 -20.69 -9.68 15.79
N THR A 215 -21.95 -10.05 15.92
CA THR A 215 -22.35 -11.31 16.56
C THR A 215 -22.04 -12.50 15.65
N GLU A 216 -22.01 -13.69 16.23
CA GLU A 216 -21.80 -14.95 15.48
C GLU A 216 -22.79 -15.14 14.33
N GLU A 217 -24.03 -14.72 14.54
CA GLU A 217 -25.13 -14.82 13.57
C GLU A 217 -25.01 -13.81 12.44
N GLU A 218 -24.38 -12.65 12.67
CA GLU A 218 -24.15 -11.61 11.66
C GLU A 218 -22.93 -11.93 10.77
N MET A 219 -21.90 -12.56 11.33
CA MET A 219 -20.65 -12.84 10.62
C MET A 219 -20.78 -13.96 9.56
N PRO A 220 -20.22 -13.79 8.34
CA PRO A 220 -20.12 -14.88 7.36
C PRO A 220 -19.21 -16.01 7.88
N GLY A 221 -19.23 -17.16 7.21
CA GLY A 221 -18.35 -18.28 7.55
C GLY A 221 -16.87 -17.96 7.30
N PHE A 222 -15.95 -18.62 8.03
CA PHE A 222 -14.51 -18.40 7.90
C PHE A 222 -13.99 -18.66 6.48
N GLY A 223 -14.33 -19.82 5.91
CA GLY A 223 -13.89 -20.18 4.56
C GLY A 223 -14.36 -19.18 3.52
N VAL A 224 -15.63 -18.77 3.59
CA VAL A 224 -16.20 -17.72 2.72
C VAL A 224 -15.44 -16.41 2.88
N SER A 225 -15.16 -16.00 4.12
CA SER A 225 -14.46 -14.74 4.39
C SER A 225 -13.05 -14.71 3.79
N VAL A 226 -12.28 -15.78 4.02
CA VAL A 226 -10.91 -15.90 3.48
C VAL A 226 -10.94 -15.99 1.95
N TRP A 227 -11.72 -16.90 1.37
CA TRP A 227 -11.75 -17.10 -0.08
C TRP A 227 -12.22 -15.85 -0.81
N THR A 228 -13.33 -15.24 -0.40
CA THR A 228 -13.85 -14.01 -1.01
C THR A 228 -12.83 -12.87 -0.93
N SER A 229 -12.13 -12.72 0.20
CA SER A 229 -11.11 -11.66 0.37
C SER A 229 -9.85 -11.86 -0.49
N LEU A 230 -9.48 -13.11 -0.76
CA LEU A 230 -8.25 -13.46 -1.49
C LEU A 230 -8.47 -13.71 -2.99
N VAL A 231 -9.72 -13.65 -3.50
CA VAL A 231 -10.01 -13.85 -4.93
C VAL A 231 -9.09 -13.04 -5.84
N PRO A 232 -8.91 -11.71 -5.66
CA PRO A 232 -8.07 -10.94 -6.58
C PRO A 232 -6.63 -11.46 -6.62
N VAL A 233 -6.08 -11.73 -5.44
CA VAL A 233 -4.70 -12.21 -5.25
C VAL A 233 -4.51 -13.57 -5.90
N ILE A 234 -5.46 -14.48 -5.73
CA ILE A 234 -5.38 -15.83 -6.31
C ILE A 234 -5.43 -15.76 -7.84
N LEU A 235 -6.32 -14.94 -8.41
CA LEU A 235 -6.43 -14.80 -9.87
C LEU A 235 -5.19 -14.13 -10.47
N MET A 236 -4.67 -13.08 -9.84
CA MET A 236 -3.44 -12.41 -10.27
C MET A 236 -2.22 -13.33 -10.17
N ALA A 237 -2.11 -14.11 -9.08
CA ALA A 237 -1.05 -15.09 -8.90
C ALA A 237 -1.15 -16.22 -9.94
N MET A 238 -2.36 -16.70 -10.26
CA MET A 238 -2.59 -17.69 -11.31
C MET A 238 -2.03 -17.20 -12.65
N ARG A 239 -2.30 -15.94 -13.02
CA ARG A 239 -1.73 -15.33 -14.23
C ARG A 239 -0.22 -15.28 -14.19
N ALA A 240 0.36 -14.78 -13.10
CA ALA A 240 1.82 -14.67 -12.96
C ALA A 240 2.51 -16.04 -13.10
N ILE A 241 1.96 -17.06 -12.44
CA ILE A 241 2.49 -18.44 -12.51
C ILE A 241 2.31 -19.02 -13.91
N ALA A 242 1.17 -18.80 -14.55
CA ALA A 242 0.89 -19.27 -15.90
C ALA A 242 1.89 -18.66 -16.92
N GLU A 243 2.14 -17.36 -16.85
CA GLU A 243 3.12 -16.67 -17.70
C GLU A 243 4.56 -17.16 -17.48
N MET A 244 4.90 -17.59 -16.26
CA MET A 244 6.25 -18.09 -15.93
C MET A 244 6.49 -19.53 -16.38
N ILE A 245 5.47 -20.40 -16.32
CA ILE A 245 5.65 -21.85 -16.52
C ILE A 245 5.23 -22.28 -17.93
N LEU A 246 4.22 -21.65 -18.52
CA LEU A 246 3.65 -22.10 -19.80
C LEU A 246 4.41 -21.53 -21.00
N PRO A 247 4.56 -22.30 -22.09
CA PRO A 247 5.15 -21.82 -23.33
C PRO A 247 4.27 -20.75 -23.98
N LYS A 248 4.91 -19.78 -24.64
CA LYS A 248 4.22 -18.70 -25.38
C LYS A 248 3.24 -19.32 -26.40
N GLY A 249 1.98 -18.89 -26.36
CA GLY A 249 0.92 -19.38 -27.25
C GLY A 249 0.10 -20.56 -26.70
N HIS A 250 0.33 -21.00 -25.47
CA HIS A 250 -0.52 -21.99 -24.80
C HIS A 250 -1.97 -21.49 -24.66
N ALA A 251 -2.97 -22.33 -24.97
CA ALA A 251 -4.39 -21.94 -25.02
C ALA A 251 -4.97 -21.43 -23.68
N PHE A 252 -4.33 -21.77 -22.56
CA PHE A 252 -4.71 -21.28 -21.23
C PHE A 252 -4.22 -19.86 -20.93
N LEU A 253 -3.18 -19.36 -21.62
CA LEU A 253 -2.59 -18.04 -21.35
C LEU A 253 -3.60 -16.89 -21.51
N PRO A 254 -4.41 -16.81 -22.60
CA PRO A 254 -5.39 -15.73 -22.73
C PRO A 254 -6.46 -15.74 -21.64
N VAL A 255 -6.83 -16.92 -21.15
CA VAL A 255 -7.81 -17.06 -20.06
C VAL A 255 -7.20 -16.60 -18.73
N ALA A 256 -5.96 -17.01 -18.46
CA ALA A 256 -5.21 -16.58 -17.28
C ALA A 256 -4.94 -15.07 -17.30
N GLU A 257 -4.58 -14.51 -18.46
CA GLU A 257 -4.39 -13.07 -18.68
C GLU A 257 -5.68 -12.29 -18.40
N PHE A 258 -6.82 -12.74 -18.91
CA PHE A 258 -8.11 -12.09 -18.68
C PHE A 258 -8.56 -12.17 -17.22
N LEU A 259 -8.49 -13.35 -16.60
CA LEU A 259 -8.98 -13.55 -15.22
C LEU A 259 -8.06 -12.91 -14.19
N GLY A 260 -6.74 -12.96 -14.42
CA GLY A 260 -5.74 -12.37 -13.53
C GLY A 260 -5.37 -10.93 -13.87
N ASP A 261 -6.00 -10.32 -14.86
CA ASP A 261 -5.96 -8.86 -15.01
C ASP A 261 -6.46 -8.20 -13.71
N PRO A 262 -5.74 -7.23 -13.13
CA PRO A 262 -6.11 -6.64 -11.85
C PRO A 262 -7.52 -6.00 -11.82
N VAL A 263 -7.96 -5.40 -12.93
CA VAL A 263 -9.31 -4.82 -13.02
C VAL A 263 -10.36 -5.93 -12.99
N MET A 264 -10.16 -6.96 -13.80
CA MET A 264 -11.09 -8.10 -13.85
C MET A 264 -11.12 -8.88 -12.54
N ALA A 265 -9.95 -9.16 -11.96
CA ALA A 265 -9.80 -9.90 -10.71
C ALA A 265 -10.50 -9.18 -9.53
N THR A 266 -10.37 -7.86 -9.45
CA THR A 266 -11.04 -7.06 -8.41
C THR A 266 -12.55 -6.95 -8.67
N LEU A 267 -12.99 -6.80 -9.91
CA LEU A 267 -14.42 -6.82 -10.27
C LEU A 267 -15.08 -8.15 -9.90
N ILE A 268 -14.46 -9.28 -10.29
CA ILE A 268 -14.95 -10.63 -9.96
C ILE A 268 -15.08 -10.78 -8.44
N ALA A 269 -14.09 -10.32 -7.68
CA ALA A 269 -14.12 -10.39 -6.23
C ALA A 269 -15.26 -9.55 -5.62
N VAL A 270 -15.54 -8.35 -6.15
CA VAL A 270 -16.68 -7.53 -5.70
C VAL A 270 -18.00 -8.25 -5.98
N LEU A 271 -18.18 -8.83 -7.17
CA LEU A 271 -19.40 -9.57 -7.50
C LEU A 271 -19.60 -10.78 -6.57
N ILE A 272 -18.52 -11.51 -6.28
CA ILE A 272 -18.55 -12.61 -5.31
C ILE A 272 -18.88 -12.08 -3.91
N ALA A 273 -18.31 -10.94 -3.50
CA ALA A 273 -18.59 -10.32 -2.20
C ALA A 273 -20.05 -9.85 -2.08
N MET A 274 -20.64 -9.28 -3.13
CA MET A 274 -22.05 -8.90 -3.19
C MET A 274 -22.97 -10.08 -2.90
N PHE A 275 -22.66 -11.25 -3.45
CA PHE A 275 -23.40 -12.47 -3.15
C PHE A 275 -23.08 -13.02 -1.76
N THR A 276 -21.80 -13.25 -1.46
CA THR A 276 -21.35 -14.00 -0.27
C THR A 276 -21.49 -13.23 1.04
N PHE A 277 -21.17 -11.93 1.04
CA PHE A 277 -21.28 -11.05 2.21
C PHE A 277 -22.60 -10.25 2.22
N GLY A 278 -23.26 -10.11 1.07
CA GLY A 278 -24.53 -9.38 0.94
C GLY A 278 -25.75 -10.30 0.88
N LEU A 279 -26.13 -10.71 -0.33
CA LEU A 279 -27.41 -11.39 -0.62
C LEU A 279 -27.59 -12.69 0.16
N ASN A 280 -26.56 -13.54 0.22
CA ASN A 280 -26.59 -14.82 0.95
C ASN A 280 -26.64 -14.64 2.49
N ARG A 281 -26.56 -13.41 2.97
CA ARG A 281 -26.67 -13.03 4.39
C ARG A 281 -27.94 -12.23 4.68
N GLY A 282 -28.88 -12.19 3.73
CA GLY A 282 -30.17 -11.52 3.89
C GLY A 282 -30.12 -10.00 3.76
N ARG A 283 -29.00 -9.41 3.30
CA ARG A 283 -28.93 -7.97 3.02
C ARG A 283 -29.64 -7.64 1.72
N SER A 284 -30.40 -6.54 1.69
CA SER A 284 -31.03 -6.05 0.46
C SER A 284 -29.97 -5.44 -0.48
N MET A 285 -30.31 -5.37 -1.77
CA MET A 285 -29.45 -4.72 -2.76
C MET A 285 -29.18 -3.24 -2.41
N ASP A 286 -30.15 -2.55 -1.80
CA ASP A 286 -29.99 -1.16 -1.37
C ASP A 286 -28.93 -1.03 -0.27
N GLN A 287 -28.96 -1.91 0.73
CA GLN A 287 -27.95 -1.93 1.80
C GLN A 287 -26.55 -2.26 1.26
N ILE A 288 -26.47 -3.12 0.26
CA ILE A 288 -25.21 -3.42 -0.44
C ILE A 288 -24.75 -2.17 -1.18
N ASN A 289 -25.61 -1.51 -1.94
CA ASN A 289 -25.30 -0.28 -2.67
C ASN A 289 -24.82 0.85 -1.76
N ASP A 290 -25.43 1.04 -0.59
CA ASP A 290 -24.97 2.02 0.41
C ASP A 290 -23.53 1.74 0.86
N THR A 291 -23.22 0.44 1.07
CA THR A 291 -21.87 -0.03 1.42
C THR A 291 -20.89 0.30 0.29
N LEU A 292 -21.25 -0.02 -0.96
CA LEU A 292 -20.42 0.26 -2.14
C LEU A 292 -20.20 1.76 -2.36
N VAL A 293 -21.24 2.60 -2.26
CA VAL A 293 -21.12 4.06 -2.41
C VAL A 293 -20.26 4.67 -1.32
N SER A 294 -20.42 4.22 -0.06
CA SER A 294 -19.60 4.70 1.05
C SER A 294 -18.12 4.38 0.85
N SER A 295 -17.80 3.24 0.23
CA SER A 295 -16.42 2.81 -0.03
C SER A 295 -15.67 3.76 -0.97
N ILE A 296 -16.35 4.28 -2.00
CA ILE A 296 -15.74 5.19 -2.97
C ILE A 296 -15.35 6.52 -2.35
N LYS A 297 -16.14 7.00 -1.37
CA LYS A 297 -15.82 8.24 -0.63
C LYS A 297 -14.49 8.13 0.13
N ILE A 298 -14.13 6.93 0.61
CA ILE A 298 -12.90 6.69 1.37
C ILE A 298 -11.65 6.88 0.49
N ILE A 299 -11.72 6.53 -0.79
CA ILE A 299 -10.57 6.55 -1.71
C ILE A 299 -10.53 7.74 -2.66
N ALA A 300 -11.58 8.55 -2.73
CA ALA A 300 -11.71 9.61 -3.73
C ALA A 300 -10.52 10.59 -3.74
N MET A 301 -10.07 11.01 -2.56
CA MET A 301 -8.90 11.88 -2.44
C MET A 301 -7.59 11.19 -2.84
N MET A 302 -7.49 9.89 -2.57
CA MET A 302 -6.32 9.10 -2.93
C MET A 302 -6.19 8.97 -4.44
N LEU A 303 -7.30 8.74 -5.15
CA LEU A 303 -7.36 8.76 -6.61
C LEU A 303 -6.89 10.12 -7.17
N LEU A 304 -7.36 11.24 -6.60
CA LEU A 304 -6.92 12.56 -7.05
C LEU A 304 -5.41 12.75 -6.87
N ILE A 305 -4.86 12.41 -5.70
CA ILE A 305 -3.42 12.51 -5.44
C ILE A 305 -2.61 11.66 -6.44
N ILE A 306 -3.08 10.45 -6.74
CA ILE A 306 -2.48 9.56 -7.75
C ILE A 306 -2.49 10.23 -9.13
N GLY A 307 -3.62 10.80 -9.54
CA GLY A 307 -3.72 11.58 -10.78
C GLY A 307 -2.73 12.75 -10.81
N GLY A 308 -2.60 13.49 -9.69
CA GLY A 308 -1.63 14.59 -9.55
C GLY A 308 -0.17 14.14 -9.66
N GLY A 309 0.17 12.97 -9.12
CA GLY A 309 1.48 12.36 -9.28
C GLY A 309 1.77 11.94 -10.73
N GLY A 310 0.75 11.40 -11.41
CA GLY A 310 0.77 11.13 -12.84
C GLY A 310 1.00 12.39 -13.69
N ALA A 311 0.34 13.49 -13.34
CA ALA A 311 0.55 14.79 -13.96
C ALA A 311 2.01 15.26 -13.81
N PHE A 312 2.55 15.16 -12.60
CA PHE A 312 3.93 15.54 -12.31
C PHE A 312 4.93 14.68 -13.11
N LYS A 313 4.76 13.35 -13.10
CA LYS A 313 5.53 12.40 -13.94
C LYS A 313 5.53 12.84 -15.41
N GLN A 314 4.34 13.07 -15.98
CA GLN A 314 4.24 13.37 -17.41
C GLN A 314 4.92 14.68 -17.78
N VAL A 315 4.85 15.70 -16.92
CA VAL A 315 5.60 16.94 -17.12
C VAL A 315 7.11 16.70 -17.08
N LEU A 316 7.63 15.86 -16.17
CA LEU A 316 9.06 15.54 -16.14
C LEU A 316 9.52 14.83 -17.42
N VAL A 317 8.71 13.91 -17.95
CA VAL A 317 8.99 13.23 -19.22
C VAL A 317 8.96 14.21 -20.38
N ASP A 318 7.89 15.00 -20.51
CA ASP A 318 7.71 15.90 -21.65
C ASP A 318 8.66 17.11 -21.63
N SER A 319 9.19 17.47 -20.46
CA SER A 319 10.23 18.50 -20.30
C SER A 319 11.65 18.00 -20.61
N GLY A 320 11.84 16.69 -20.87
CA GLY A 320 13.15 16.12 -21.19
C GLY A 320 14.08 15.93 -19.98
N VAL A 321 13.54 15.99 -18.76
CA VAL A 321 14.30 15.74 -17.52
C VAL A 321 14.80 14.29 -17.46
N ASP A 322 14.03 13.36 -18.03
CA ASP A 322 14.34 11.94 -18.15
C ASP A 322 15.73 11.68 -18.77
N LYS A 323 16.06 12.38 -19.87
CA LYS A 323 17.34 12.24 -20.58
C LYS A 323 18.53 12.74 -19.75
N TYR A 324 18.30 13.71 -18.88
CA TYR A 324 19.36 14.28 -18.04
C TYR A 324 19.63 13.42 -16.80
N ILE A 325 18.57 12.82 -16.22
CA ILE A 325 18.71 11.76 -15.21
C ILE A 325 19.48 10.58 -15.81
N ALA A 326 19.17 10.22 -17.07
CA ALA A 326 19.84 9.13 -17.77
C ALA A 326 21.36 9.33 -17.87
N SER A 327 21.80 10.52 -18.29
CA SER A 327 23.23 10.84 -18.42
C SER A 327 24.01 10.77 -17.10
N MET A 328 23.40 11.16 -15.97
CA MET A 328 24.11 11.13 -14.68
C MET A 328 24.18 9.72 -14.08
N MET A 329 23.17 8.89 -14.35
CA MET A 329 23.20 7.47 -13.97
C MET A 329 24.31 6.71 -14.68
N HIS A 330 24.63 7.06 -15.93
CA HIS A 330 25.78 6.47 -16.62
C HIS A 330 27.14 6.85 -16.01
N GLU A 331 27.20 7.99 -15.30
CA GLU A 331 28.42 8.48 -14.63
C GLU A 331 28.55 8.01 -13.16
N THR A 332 27.49 7.41 -12.59
CA THR A 332 27.46 6.99 -11.19
C THR A 332 27.19 5.49 -11.04
N ASN A 333 28.05 4.76 -10.33
CA ASN A 333 27.88 3.32 -10.04
C ASN A 333 26.81 3.02 -8.95
N VAL A 334 25.81 3.89 -8.78
CA VAL A 334 24.80 3.76 -7.72
C VAL A 334 23.65 2.87 -8.19
N SER A 335 23.22 1.93 -7.35
CA SER A 335 22.07 1.07 -7.65
C SER A 335 20.79 1.90 -7.89
N PRO A 336 20.07 1.70 -9.01
CA PRO A 336 18.80 2.38 -9.28
C PRO A 336 17.75 2.11 -8.19
N LEU A 337 17.75 0.90 -7.62
CA LEU A 337 16.85 0.50 -6.53
C LEU A 337 17.12 1.32 -5.26
N LEU A 338 18.39 1.50 -4.90
CA LEU A 338 18.78 2.31 -3.75
C LEU A 338 18.41 3.78 -3.95
N MET A 339 18.59 4.29 -5.17
CA MET A 339 18.24 5.68 -5.49
C MET A 339 16.72 5.91 -5.39
N ALA A 340 15.93 5.04 -6.01
CA ALA A 340 14.47 5.12 -5.97
C ALA A 340 13.94 5.00 -4.53
N TRP A 341 14.48 4.06 -3.74
CA TRP A 341 14.18 3.93 -2.31
C TRP A 341 14.55 5.19 -1.52
N SER A 342 15.72 5.79 -1.78
CA SER A 342 16.19 6.98 -1.06
C SER A 342 15.30 8.20 -1.33
N ILE A 343 14.86 8.38 -2.58
CA ILE A 343 13.92 9.44 -2.95
C ILE A 343 12.61 9.25 -2.18
N ALA A 344 12.07 8.03 -2.15
CA ALA A 344 10.86 7.71 -1.41
C ALA A 344 11.03 7.93 0.09
N ALA A 345 12.18 7.55 0.66
CA ALA A 345 12.50 7.71 2.07
C ALA A 345 12.55 9.18 2.50
N VAL A 346 13.27 10.03 1.75
CA VAL A 346 13.35 11.46 2.04
C VAL A 346 11.98 12.12 1.94
N LEU A 347 11.21 11.79 0.90
CA LEU A 347 9.87 12.31 0.73
C LEU A 347 8.94 11.84 1.85
N ARG A 348 9.02 10.58 2.29
CA ARG A 348 8.24 10.06 3.40
C ARG A 348 8.52 10.83 4.69
N ILE A 349 9.79 11.01 5.04
CA ILE A 349 10.18 11.74 6.25
C ILE A 349 9.67 13.18 6.22
N ALA A 350 9.66 13.82 5.05
CA ALA A 350 9.17 15.18 4.91
C ALA A 350 7.63 15.29 4.91
N LEU A 351 6.96 14.40 4.17
CA LEU A 351 5.53 14.50 3.86
C LEU A 351 4.62 13.81 4.87
N GLY A 352 5.11 12.78 5.56
CA GLY A 352 4.34 12.03 6.54
C GLY A 352 3.27 11.11 5.96
N SER A 353 2.93 11.15 4.66
CA SER A 353 2.02 10.17 4.02
C SER A 353 2.79 9.19 3.15
N ALA A 354 2.61 7.88 3.40
CA ALA A 354 3.28 6.82 2.67
C ALA A 354 2.85 6.81 1.21
N THR A 355 1.54 6.80 0.94
CA THR A 355 0.99 6.81 -0.42
C THR A 355 1.47 8.03 -1.22
N VAL A 356 1.42 9.24 -0.65
CA VAL A 356 1.86 10.46 -1.35
C VAL A 356 3.36 10.39 -1.67
N ALA A 357 4.18 9.95 -0.71
CA ALA A 357 5.61 9.79 -0.91
C ALA A 357 5.93 8.75 -1.99
N ALA A 358 5.28 7.59 -1.95
CA ALA A 358 5.38 6.52 -2.95
C ALA A 358 5.08 7.02 -4.37
N ILE A 359 3.93 7.69 -4.57
CA ILE A 359 3.51 8.16 -5.90
C ILE A 359 4.46 9.25 -6.41
N THR A 360 4.82 10.20 -5.55
CA THR A 360 5.72 11.29 -5.92
C THR A 360 7.11 10.75 -6.29
N ALA A 361 7.66 9.86 -5.46
CA ALA A 361 8.92 9.19 -5.73
C ALA A 361 8.86 8.34 -6.99
N GLY A 362 7.75 7.63 -7.22
CA GLY A 362 7.50 6.90 -8.46
C GLY A 362 7.58 7.81 -9.68
N GLY A 363 6.91 8.97 -9.65
CA GLY A 363 6.99 9.94 -10.74
C GLY A 363 8.41 10.43 -11.04
N ILE A 364 9.21 10.66 -9.99
CA ILE A 364 10.60 11.12 -10.09
C ILE A 364 11.55 10.00 -10.56
N ALA A 365 11.34 8.79 -10.06
CA ALA A 365 12.21 7.64 -10.30
C ALA A 365 11.88 6.93 -11.62
N ALA A 366 10.71 7.16 -12.23
CA ALA A 366 10.29 6.47 -13.46
C ALA A 366 11.33 6.52 -14.59
N PRO A 367 12.02 7.64 -14.87
CA PRO A 367 13.07 7.69 -15.88
C PRO A 367 14.27 6.74 -15.65
N LEU A 368 14.50 6.31 -14.40
CA LEU A 368 15.61 5.41 -14.05
C LEU A 368 15.45 4.03 -14.69
N ILE A 369 14.21 3.57 -14.89
CA ILE A 369 13.91 2.26 -15.49
C ILE A 369 14.41 2.21 -16.93
N ALA A 370 13.99 3.19 -17.75
CA ALA A 370 14.34 3.24 -19.17
C ALA A 370 15.85 3.38 -19.40
N THR A 371 16.56 4.01 -18.46
CA THR A 371 18.01 4.24 -18.55
C THR A 371 18.81 2.99 -18.16
N THR A 372 18.43 2.35 -17.06
CA THR A 372 19.30 1.35 -16.39
C THR A 372 18.92 -0.08 -16.73
N GLY A 373 17.72 -0.31 -17.26
CA GLY A 373 17.17 -1.63 -17.50
C GLY A 373 16.82 -2.40 -16.22
N VAL A 374 16.81 -1.73 -15.05
CA VAL A 374 16.39 -2.35 -13.78
C VAL A 374 14.96 -2.86 -13.87
N SER A 375 14.67 -3.99 -13.22
CA SER A 375 13.31 -4.54 -13.16
C SER A 375 12.32 -3.49 -12.63
N PRO A 376 11.28 -3.14 -13.42
CA PRO A 376 10.22 -2.26 -12.98
C PRO A 376 9.54 -2.77 -11.71
N GLU A 377 9.32 -4.08 -11.60
CA GLU A 377 8.65 -4.74 -10.47
C GLU A 377 9.45 -4.57 -9.18
N LEU A 378 10.78 -4.76 -9.22
CA LEU A 378 11.65 -4.51 -8.07
C LEU A 378 11.72 -3.03 -7.71
N MET A 379 11.67 -2.15 -8.70
CA MET A 379 11.58 -0.72 -8.48
C MET A 379 10.28 -0.32 -7.77
N VAL A 380 9.15 -0.96 -8.09
CA VAL A 380 7.88 -0.75 -7.35
C VAL A 380 8.08 -1.05 -5.87
N ILE A 381 8.65 -2.21 -5.55
CA ILE A 381 8.84 -2.65 -4.16
C ILE A 381 9.89 -1.77 -3.45
N ALA A 382 10.95 -1.34 -4.14
CA ALA A 382 11.96 -0.44 -3.58
C ALA A 382 11.36 0.94 -3.23
N VAL A 383 10.57 1.53 -4.11
CA VAL A 383 9.86 2.80 -3.84
C VAL A 383 8.81 2.61 -2.75
N GLY A 384 8.02 1.55 -2.84
CA GLY A 384 6.96 1.25 -1.88
C GLY A 384 7.50 1.03 -0.46
N SER A 385 8.55 0.22 -0.31
CA SER A 385 9.25 0.03 0.97
C SER A 385 9.94 1.31 1.46
N GLY A 386 10.55 2.11 0.58
CA GLY A 386 11.11 3.42 0.96
C GLY A 386 10.04 4.39 1.47
N SER A 387 8.83 4.32 0.91
CA SER A 387 7.73 5.22 1.25
C SER A 387 7.14 5.00 2.64
N VAL A 388 7.43 3.89 3.31
CA VAL A 388 6.90 3.62 4.66
C VAL A 388 7.87 4.01 5.77
N ILE A 389 9.16 4.22 5.45
CA ILE A 389 10.25 4.43 6.41
C ILE A 389 9.95 5.49 7.48
N PHE A 390 10.41 5.23 8.71
CA PHE A 390 10.51 6.19 9.80
C PHE A 390 9.31 7.15 9.92
N SER A 391 8.12 6.57 10.00
CA SER A 391 6.88 7.31 10.26
C SER A 391 6.98 8.06 11.59
N HIS A 392 6.78 9.37 11.61
CA HIS A 392 6.90 10.21 12.81
C HIS A 392 5.72 11.17 12.94
N VAL A 393 5.87 12.25 13.72
CA VAL A 393 4.81 13.17 14.12
C VAL A 393 4.04 13.84 12.97
N ASN A 394 4.54 13.78 11.74
CA ASN A 394 3.83 14.26 10.56
C ASN A 394 2.91 13.21 9.90
N ASP A 395 2.93 11.96 10.37
CA ASP A 395 2.13 10.86 9.82
C ASP A 395 0.85 10.60 10.65
N PRO A 396 -0.35 10.63 10.04
CA PRO A 396 -1.57 10.15 10.69
C PRO A 396 -1.45 8.75 11.29
N GLY A 397 -0.73 7.83 10.65
CA GLY A 397 -0.49 6.47 11.15
C GLY A 397 0.28 6.44 12.47
N PHE A 398 1.23 7.37 12.68
CA PHE A 398 1.96 7.53 13.94
C PHE A 398 1.02 7.89 15.09
N TRP A 399 0.11 8.84 14.85
CA TRP A 399 -0.87 9.28 15.84
C TRP A 399 -1.92 8.20 16.11
N LEU A 400 -2.41 7.54 15.05
CA LEU A 400 -3.30 6.39 15.16
C LEU A 400 -2.69 5.33 16.08
N PHE A 401 -1.46 4.90 15.78
CA PHE A 401 -0.77 3.90 16.59
C PHE A 401 -0.56 4.36 18.04
N LYS A 402 -0.13 5.61 18.24
CA LYS A 402 0.09 6.19 19.57
C LYS A 402 -1.17 6.17 20.42
N GLU A 403 -2.29 6.72 19.91
CA GLU A 403 -3.53 6.87 20.67
C GLU A 403 -4.14 5.50 21.01
N TYR A 404 -4.18 4.59 20.03
CA TYR A 404 -4.79 3.27 20.24
C TYR A 404 -3.99 2.36 21.18
N PHE A 405 -2.67 2.51 21.26
CA PHE A 405 -1.84 1.77 22.20
C PHE A 405 -1.48 2.55 23.47
N ASN A 406 -2.07 3.75 23.67
CA ASN A 406 -1.83 4.64 24.80
C ASN A 406 -0.34 4.88 25.10
N LEU A 407 0.43 5.13 24.04
CA LEU A 407 1.88 5.31 24.10
C LEU A 407 2.27 6.78 24.27
N THR A 408 3.41 7.02 24.89
CA THR A 408 4.12 8.30 24.79
C THR A 408 4.80 8.43 23.43
N ILE A 409 5.13 9.65 23.01
CA ILE A 409 5.84 9.89 21.73
C ILE A 409 7.13 9.07 21.65
N GLY A 410 7.91 9.02 22.73
CA GLY A 410 9.16 8.25 22.77
C GLY A 410 8.95 6.74 22.63
N GLU A 411 7.89 6.21 23.24
CA GLU A 411 7.50 4.80 23.08
C GLU A 411 7.00 4.53 21.66
N THR A 412 6.20 5.42 21.06
CA THR A 412 5.74 5.29 19.67
C THR A 412 6.90 5.32 18.68
N ILE A 413 7.91 6.16 18.89
CA ILE A 413 9.11 6.15 18.05
C ILE A 413 9.80 4.79 18.15
N LYS A 414 9.99 4.28 19.38
CA LYS A 414 10.61 2.97 19.62
C LYS A 414 9.78 1.82 19.07
N SER A 415 8.45 1.89 19.04
CA SER A 415 7.62 0.80 18.53
C SER A 415 7.32 0.95 17.04
N TRP A 416 6.64 2.02 16.64
CA TRP A 416 6.07 2.23 15.31
C TRP A 416 7.09 2.78 14.31
N SER A 417 7.80 3.85 14.64
CA SER A 417 8.81 4.42 13.70
C SER A 417 9.92 3.41 13.40
N MET A 418 10.35 2.65 14.41
CA MET A 418 11.34 1.58 14.25
C MET A 418 10.78 0.38 13.47
N LEU A 419 9.54 -0.05 13.74
CA LEU A 419 8.86 -1.09 12.94
C LEU A 419 8.91 -0.72 11.45
N GLU A 420 8.45 0.48 11.11
CA GLU A 420 8.39 0.98 9.75
C GLU A 420 9.77 1.09 9.10
N THR A 421 10.79 1.42 9.89
CA THR A 421 12.17 1.45 9.43
C THR A 421 12.70 0.06 9.12
N ILE A 422 12.40 -0.94 9.95
CA ILE A 422 12.76 -2.35 9.69
C ILE A 422 12.08 -2.81 8.39
N ILE A 423 10.79 -2.53 8.22
CA ILE A 423 10.06 -2.87 6.99
C ILE A 423 10.74 -2.27 5.77
N SER A 424 11.03 -0.97 5.82
CA SER A 424 11.63 -0.24 4.72
C SER A 424 13.02 -0.78 4.33
N VAL A 425 13.88 -1.03 5.31
CA VAL A 425 15.25 -1.51 5.10
C VAL A 425 15.24 -2.97 4.64
N CYS A 426 14.40 -3.83 5.21
CA CYS A 426 14.22 -5.21 4.76
C CYS A 426 13.72 -5.26 3.31
N GLY A 427 12.79 -4.38 2.93
CA GLY A 427 12.33 -4.24 1.55
C GLY A 427 13.46 -3.88 0.59
N LEU A 428 14.27 -2.87 0.93
CA LEU A 428 15.44 -2.48 0.14
C LEU A 428 16.44 -3.63 -0.02
N ILE A 429 16.87 -4.24 1.09
CA ILE A 429 17.82 -5.36 1.07
C ILE A 429 17.25 -6.51 0.24
N GLY A 430 15.97 -6.83 0.42
CA GLY A 430 15.26 -7.83 -0.35
C GLY A 430 15.29 -7.56 -1.86
N CYS A 431 15.00 -6.32 -2.27
CA CYS A 431 15.06 -5.92 -3.67
C CYS A 431 16.48 -6.00 -4.24
N LEU A 432 17.49 -5.56 -3.48
CA LEU A 432 18.89 -5.63 -3.91
C LEU A 432 19.35 -7.07 -4.09
N LEU A 433 18.99 -7.98 -3.18
CA LEU A 433 19.32 -9.40 -3.28
C LEU A 433 18.58 -10.07 -4.44
N LEU A 434 17.29 -9.81 -4.60
CA LEU A 434 16.51 -10.42 -5.70
C LEU A 434 16.99 -9.90 -7.06
N GLY A 435 17.36 -8.62 -7.15
CA GLY A 435 17.93 -8.00 -8.36
C GLY A 435 19.33 -8.46 -8.72
N MET A 436 19.99 -9.29 -7.90
CA MET A 436 21.21 -10.00 -8.30
C MET A 436 20.91 -11.32 -9.03
N VAL A 437 19.68 -11.82 -8.91
CA VAL A 437 19.26 -13.15 -9.42
C VAL A 437 18.35 -13.03 -10.64
N VAL A 438 17.51 -12.00 -10.65
CA VAL A 438 16.59 -11.64 -11.74
C VAL A 438 17.17 -10.47 -12.52
#